data_AF-A0A3R9X750-F1
#
_entry.id   AF-A0A3R9X750-F1
#
_cell.length_a   1.000
_cell.length_b   1.000
_cell.length_c   1.000
_cell.angle_alpha   90.00
_cell.angle_beta   90.00
_cell.angle_gamma   90.00
#
_symmetry.space_group_name_H-M   'P 1'
#
loop_
_entity.id
_entity.type
_entity.pdbx_description
1 polymer ?
#
loop_
_entity_poly.entity_id
_entity_poly.type
_entity_poly.pdbx_seq_one_letter_code
_entity_poly.pdbx_strand_id
1 'polypeptide(L)' 'AANKVKGIRAALCFDSQTARGARMWNDANVLAISGRFTSNEVAREIIDAWLSVEKPDPSEIENIEDLKRMERYF' A
#
# COMPACT_ATOMS: atom_id res chain seq x y z
N ALA A 1 10.27 9.49 3.04
CA ALA A 1 9.60 10.22 4.13
C ALA A 1 8.64 9.30 4.88
N ALA A 2 7.45 8.99 4.34
CA ALA A 2 6.44 8.17 5.03
C ALA A 2 6.96 6.81 5.54
N ASN A 3 7.64 6.02 4.68
CA ASN A 3 8.24 4.72 5.05
C ASN A 3 9.39 4.79 6.08
N LYS A 4 9.79 5.98 6.54
CA LYS A 4 10.74 6.13 7.66
C LYS A 4 10.02 6.27 9.01
N VAL A 5 8.70 6.40 9.01
CA VAL A 5 7.90 6.41 10.23
C VAL A 5 7.56 4.96 10.59
N LYS A 6 7.88 4.56 11.83
CA LYS A 6 7.63 3.21 12.33
C LYS A 6 6.16 2.80 12.16
N GLY A 7 5.92 1.60 11.64
CA GLY A 7 4.59 1.06 11.38
C GLY A 7 3.92 1.60 10.11
N ILE A 8 4.53 2.53 9.37
CA ILE A 8 4.00 3.02 8.09
C ILE A 8 4.55 2.20 6.93
N ARG A 9 3.63 1.66 6.14
CA ARG A 9 3.87 0.96 4.87
C ARG A 9 3.15 1.73 3.77
N ALA A 10 3.81 2.75 3.25
CA ALA A 10 3.35 3.58 2.16
C ALA A 10 3.70 2.98 0.81
N ALA A 11 2.69 2.82 -0.05
CA ALA A 11 2.84 2.35 -1.42
C ALA A 11 2.55 3.48 -2.42
N LEU A 12 3.49 3.71 -3.34
CA LEU A 12 3.26 4.58 -4.50
C LEU A 12 2.57 3.78 -5.59
N CYS A 13 1.39 4.22 -6.00
CA CYS A 13 0.59 3.52 -7.01
C CYS A 13 0.28 4.44 -8.19
N PHE A 14 0.37 3.87 -9.39
CA PHE A 14 0.06 4.56 -10.66
C PHE A 14 -1.19 4.01 -11.33
N ASP A 15 -1.72 2.89 -10.86
CA ASP A 15 -2.89 2.19 -11.39
C ASP A 15 -3.63 1.42 -10.28
N SER A 16 -4.86 1.02 -10.57
CA SER A 16 -5.77 0.35 -9.65
C SER A 16 -5.32 -1.06 -9.26
N GLN A 17 -4.64 -1.79 -10.16
CA GLN A 17 -4.16 -3.15 -9.88
C GLN A 17 -3.03 -3.12 -8.85
N THR A 18 -2.10 -2.18 -9.01
CA THR A 18 -1.00 -1.94 -8.07
C THR A 18 -1.54 -1.48 -6.71
N ALA A 19 -2.56 -0.62 -6.69
CA ALA A 19 -3.19 -0.17 -5.44
C ALA A 19 -3.85 -1.33 -4.68
N ARG A 20 -4.64 -2.14 -5.39
CA ARG A 20 -5.26 -3.34 -4.82
C ARG A 20 -4.20 -4.32 -4.30
N GLY A 21 -3.19 -4.61 -5.12
CA GLY A 21 -2.09 -5.52 -4.76
C GLY A 21 -1.28 -5.02 -3.57
N ALA A 22 -1.00 -3.71 -3.49
CA ALA A 22 -0.29 -3.13 -2.36
C ALA A 22 -1.05 -3.29 -1.04
N ARG A 23 -2.38 -3.11 -1.06
CA ARG A 23 -3.21 -3.36 0.14
C ARG A 23 -3.31 -4.85 0.46
N MET A 24 -3.45 -5.69 -0.56
CA MET A 24 -3.65 -7.14 -0.44
C MET A 24 -2.39 -7.88 0.00
N TRP A 25 -1.23 -7.60 -0.59
CA TRP A 25 -0.02 -8.38 -0.35
C TRP A 25 0.93 -7.77 0.66
N ASN A 26 0.96 -6.44 0.75
CA ASN A 26 1.94 -5.75 1.60
C ASN A 26 1.32 -5.20 2.90
N ASP A 27 0.00 -5.38 3.09
CA ASP A 27 -0.79 -4.66 4.10
C ASP A 27 -0.45 -3.16 4.12
N ALA A 28 -0.26 -2.56 2.94
CA ALA A 28 0.14 -1.17 2.87
C ALA A 28 -0.97 -0.32 3.51
N ASN A 29 -0.59 0.58 4.43
CA ASN A 29 -1.54 1.34 5.26
C ASN A 29 -1.53 2.84 4.94
N VAL A 30 -0.70 3.25 3.99
CA VAL A 30 -0.69 4.58 3.39
C VAL A 30 -0.64 4.44 1.88
N LEU A 31 -1.54 5.12 1.18
CA LEU A 31 -1.55 5.20 -0.28
C LEU A 31 -0.90 6.52 -0.72
N ALA A 32 0.06 6.45 -1.63
CA ALA A 32 0.68 7.60 -2.26
C ALA A 32 0.37 7.61 -3.77
N ILE A 33 -0.02 8.78 -4.28
CA ILE A 33 -0.40 8.99 -5.69
C ILE A 33 0.34 10.25 -6.19
N SER A 34 0.68 10.27 -7.48
CA SER A 34 1.28 11.46 -8.10
C SER A 34 0.23 12.50 -8.44
N GLY A 35 0.26 13.66 -7.80
CA GLY A 35 -0.61 14.80 -8.18
C GLY A 35 -0.29 15.41 -9.54
N ARG A 36 0.85 15.09 -10.16
CA ARG A 36 1.26 15.62 -11.48
C ARG A 36 0.96 14.67 -12.63
N PHE A 37 1.07 13.36 -12.38
CA PHE A 37 1.01 12.33 -13.43
C PHE A 37 -0.26 11.48 -13.40
N THR A 38 -1.15 11.71 -12.44
CA THR A 38 -2.39 10.94 -12.30
C THR A 38 -3.60 11.86 -12.53
N SER A 39 -4.45 11.52 -13.51
CA SER A 39 -5.71 12.24 -13.71
C SER A 39 -6.69 11.95 -12.56
N ASN A 40 -7.74 12.77 -12.41
CA ASN A 40 -8.73 12.57 -11.35
C ASN A 40 -9.49 11.23 -11.51
N GLU A 41 -9.74 10.82 -12.75
CA GLU A 41 -10.40 9.56 -13.08
C GLU A 41 -9.53 8.37 -12.63
N VAL A 42 -8.25 8.38 -13.01
CA VAL A 42 -7.30 7.33 -12.59
C VAL A 42 -7.07 7.36 -11.08
N ALA A 43 -6.98 8.53 -10.46
CA ALA A 43 -6.85 8.65 -9.02
C ALA A 43 -8.04 8.03 -8.29
N ARG A 44 -9.26 8.22 -8.80
CA ARG A 44 -10.46 7.59 -8.26
C ARG A 44 -10.41 6.08 -8.37
N GLU A 45 -10.02 5.53 -9.52
CA GLU A 45 -9.88 4.09 -9.71
C GLU A 45 -8.84 3.48 -8.76
N ILE A 46 -7.71 4.16 -8.54
CA ILE A 46 -6.68 3.76 -7.57
C ILE A 46 -7.25 3.72 -6.15
N ILE A 47 -7.95 4.78 -5.73
CA ILE A 47 -8.52 4.91 -4.39
C ILE A 47 -9.60 3.85 -4.16
N ASP A 48 -10.52 3.67 -5.12
CA ASP A 48 -11.60 2.69 -5.03
C ASP A 48 -11.02 1.26 -4.94
N ALA A 49 -10.01 0.94 -5.75
CA ALA A 49 -9.35 -0.36 -5.72
C ALA A 49 -8.60 -0.62 -4.40
N TRP A 50 -7.93 0.39 -3.85
CA TRP A 50 -7.26 0.29 -2.55
C TRP A 50 -8.26 0.02 -1.42
N LEU A 51 -9.36 0.78 -1.39
CA LEU A 51 -10.39 0.66 -0.36
C LEU A 51 -11.23 -0.61 -0.49
N SER A 52 -11.26 -1.24 -1.67
CA SER A 52 -11.95 -2.52 -1.88
C SER A 52 -11.33 -3.70 -1.12
N VAL A 53 -10.09 -3.55 -0.61
CA VAL A 53 -9.38 -4.60 0.13
C VAL A 53 -9.44 -4.31 1.62
N GLU A 54 -10.31 -5.04 2.33
CA GLU A 54 -10.48 -4.88 3.78
C GLU A 54 -9.32 -5.47 4.59
N LYS A 55 -8.77 -6.60 4.12
CA LYS A 55 -7.73 -7.37 4.82
C LYS A 55 -6.67 -7.88 3.83
N PRO A 56 -5.41 -8.03 4.27
CA PRO A 56 -4.38 -8.67 3.47
C PRO A 56 -4.73 -10.13 3.14
N ASP A 57 -4.10 -10.64 2.09
CA ASP A 57 -4.15 -12.06 1.76
C ASP A 57 -3.52 -12.88 2.90
N PRO A 58 -4.20 -13.90 3.44
CA PRO A 58 -3.64 -14.76 4.49
C PRO A 58 -2.32 -15.43 4.11
N SER A 59 -2.06 -15.67 2.82
CA SER A 59 -0.80 -16.26 2.35
C SER A 59 0.40 -15.32 2.49
N GLU A 60 0.17 -14.01 2.67
CA GLU A 60 1.23 -13.00 2.75
C GLU A 60 1.58 -12.64 4.20
N ILE A 61 0.95 -13.29 5.19
CA ILE A 61 1.14 -12.99 6.61
C ILE A 61 2.60 -13.12 7.03
N GLU A 62 3.31 -14.16 6.57
CA GLU A 62 4.72 -14.38 6.93
C GLU A 62 5.61 -13.24 6.42
N ASN A 63 5.43 -12.85 5.15
CA ASN A 63 6.15 -11.73 4.54
C ASN A 63 5.88 -10.39 5.28
N ILE A 64 4.62 -10.16 5.65
CA ILE A 64 4.21 -8.96 6.40
C ILE A 64 4.84 -8.93 7.79
N GLU A 65 4.90 -10.07 8.50
CA GLU A 65 5.51 -10.15 9.82
C GLU A 65 7.03 -9.99 9.79
N ASP A 66 7.70 -10.49 8.76
CA ASP A 66 9.13 -10.26 8.54
C ASP A 66 9.43 -8.78 8.31
N LEU A 67 8.61 -8.09 7.51
CA LEU A 67 8.68 -6.63 7.34
C LEU A 67 8.54 -5.90 8.68
N LYS A 68 7.51 -6.23 9.46
CA LYS A 68 7.29 -5.65 10.81
C LYS A 68 8.46 -5.96 11.76
N ARG A 69 9.14 -7.08 11.59
CA ARG A 69 10.34 -7.43 12.37
C ARG A 69 11.52 -6.56 11.98
N MET A 70 11.75 -6.34 10.69
CA MET A 70 12.82 -5.47 10.20
C MET A 70 12.64 -4.02 10.68
N GLU A 71 11.41 -3.52 10.72
CA GLU A 71 11.05 -2.20 11.27
C GLU A 71 11.41 -2.00 12.75
N ARG A 72 11.74 -3.07 13.51
CA ARG A 72 12.21 -2.93 14.89
C ARG A 72 13.68 -2.51 14.99
N TYR A 73 14.45 -2.65 13.90
CA TYR A 73 15.88 -2.39 13.87
C TYR A 73 16.23 -1.00 13.29
N PHE A 74 15.24 -0.25 12.83
CA PHE A 74 15.37 1.09 12.25
C PHE A 74 14.30 2.04 12.82
#